data_AF-A0A9D5SSK8-F1
#
_entry.id   AF-A0A9D5SSK8-F1
#
_cell.length_a   1.000
_cell.length_b   1.000
_cell.length_c   1.000
_cell.angle_alpha   90.00
_cell.angle_beta   90.00
_cell.angle_gamma   90.00
#
_symmetry.space_group_name_H-M   'P 1'
#
loop_
_entity.id
_entity.type
_entity.pdbx_description
1 polymer ?
#
loop_
_entity_poly.entity_id
_entity_poly.type
_entity_poly.pdbx_seq_one_letter_code
_entity_poly.pdbx_strand_id
1 'polypeptide(L)'
;MMTNSDDRQASRDKERTSAPSVYQKKLVLQAASRSDPSMFPVDVNKFLKIAVILTGHGMHRFLGQDIPCKSGDIYIIPPNTQNDFFCIEKSEPLTVRYLLFNVGDWFDGDVAVLGAPHYCYGVFHDNAAIAYAMLNAETLLQVTDLLDSIAWEIDNCRVEWQDAVRAYLTLLLITVGRYVSNTIQNIPKLHAKEWRTVMSALHTVNDHFFDSELTLRSVADALYISESHLSRLVKRLTGKSFSEYLKGLRLHHACKLLQESALTVEEIVRQCGLRDLPSFYAGFHAHTGMTPSQFRASHTKKQNECHPKGERIMIILSEISENLQKGKSKLVKEMVQQALDEGSNPEQILNEGLLAGMSIIGEKFKNNEVYVPEVLVAARAMNMGVQVLKPHLMAQGVKATGKVCIGTVQGDLHDIGKNLVKMMMEGKGLEVIDLGTDVPAETFVQTAIEQSCRVICCSALLTTTMGVMGDVVKAAEAAGIRDKVKIMVGGAPVTDEYCKKIGADCYTVDAASAADAAVELCR
;
A
#
# COMPACT_ATOMS: atom_id res chain seq x y z
N MET A 1 8.53 65.60 -24.55
CA MET A 1 8.96 64.37 -23.86
C MET A 1 7.73 63.45 -23.83
N MET A 2 7.64 62.34 -24.58
CA MET A 2 8.51 61.14 -24.60
C MET A 2 8.54 60.46 -23.21
N THR A 3 8.50 59.14 -22.99
CA THR A 3 8.27 57.87 -23.76
C THR A 3 8.21 56.75 -22.69
N ASN A 4 7.61 55.55 -22.80
CA ASN A 4 6.84 54.82 -23.84
C ASN A 4 5.74 53.99 -23.11
N SER A 5 4.75 53.30 -23.70
CA SER A 5 4.69 52.09 -24.56
C SER A 5 5.39 50.81 -24.03
N ASP A 6 4.69 49.70 -24.25
CA ASP A 6 5.16 48.32 -24.42
C ASP A 6 5.12 47.32 -23.24
N ASP A 7 4.14 46.44 -23.42
CA ASP A 7 4.21 44.98 -23.36
C ASP A 7 3.73 44.15 -22.17
N ARG A 8 2.70 43.36 -22.52
CA ARG A 8 2.18 42.18 -21.85
C ARG A 8 3.20 41.03 -22.00
N GLN A 9 2.95 39.99 -21.20
CA GLN A 9 3.47 38.61 -21.35
C GLN A 9 4.94 38.36 -20.97
N ALA A 10 5.13 38.00 -19.70
CA ALA A 10 6.01 36.87 -19.34
C ALA A 10 5.45 36.12 -18.12
N SER A 11 5.16 34.82 -18.32
CA SER A 11 5.25 33.68 -17.37
C SER A 11 5.04 33.91 -15.87
N ARG A 12 4.05 33.24 -15.25
CA ARG A 12 4.14 31.86 -14.73
C ARG A 12 5.26 31.63 -13.71
N ASP A 13 4.83 31.07 -12.57
CA ASP A 13 5.60 30.46 -11.49
C ASP A 13 6.57 31.34 -10.69
N LYS A 14 6.14 31.73 -9.47
CA LYS A 14 6.67 31.06 -8.27
C LYS A 14 5.93 31.38 -6.95
N GLU A 15 6.00 30.38 -6.09
CA GLU A 15 6.05 30.44 -4.62
C GLU A 15 4.82 30.89 -3.80
N ARG A 16 4.10 29.86 -3.34
CA ARG A 16 3.67 29.69 -1.94
C ARG A 16 4.44 30.59 -0.96
N THR A 17 3.75 31.29 -0.05
CA THR A 17 3.83 31.06 1.42
C THR A 17 3.00 32.06 2.24
N SER A 18 2.79 31.72 3.51
CA SER A 18 2.44 32.59 4.65
C SER A 18 0.95 32.89 4.96
N ALA A 19 0.37 32.00 5.76
CA ALA A 19 -0.47 32.38 6.90
C ALA A 19 -0.04 31.54 8.12
N PRO A 20 0.77 32.06 9.07
CA PRO A 20 1.33 31.25 10.15
C PRO A 20 0.64 31.40 11.52
N SER A 21 0.68 30.33 12.31
CA SER A 21 0.95 30.36 13.77
C SER A 21 -0.13 30.73 14.81
N VAL A 22 -1.41 30.36 14.66
CA VAL A 22 -2.35 30.32 15.82
C VAL A 22 -3.09 28.99 15.97
N TYR A 23 -3.58 28.39 14.89
CA TYR A 23 -4.52 27.25 14.96
C TYR A 23 -3.87 25.87 15.15
N GLN A 24 -2.54 25.75 15.15
CA GLN A 24 -1.81 24.47 15.29
C GLN A 24 -1.54 24.03 16.75
N LYS A 25 -2.06 24.72 17.77
CA LYS A 25 -1.64 24.52 19.19
C LYS A 25 -2.53 23.61 20.06
N LYS A 26 -3.54 22.91 19.52
CA LYS A 26 -4.51 22.15 20.35
C LYS A 26 -4.45 20.62 20.28
N LEU A 27 -3.59 20.03 19.46
CA LEU A 27 -3.24 18.61 19.55
C LEU A 27 -1.82 18.41 19.00
N VAL A 28 -0.94 17.80 19.78
CA VAL A 28 0.45 17.52 19.37
C VAL A 28 0.70 16.02 19.45
N LEU A 29 0.52 15.34 18.31
CA LEU A 29 1.11 14.04 18.06
C LEU A 29 2.58 14.28 17.65
N GLN A 30 3.51 14.07 18.58
CA GLN A 30 4.94 14.01 18.26
C GLN A 30 5.53 12.69 18.76
N ALA A 31 6.14 11.94 17.83
CA ALA A 31 7.12 10.93 18.16
C ALA A 31 8.46 11.66 18.39
N ALA A 32 8.75 12.00 19.64
CA ALA A 32 9.99 12.69 19.98
C ALA A 32 11.13 11.67 20.13
N SER A 33 12.11 11.71 19.22
CA SER A 33 13.40 11.04 19.42
C SER A 33 14.35 12.00 20.16
N ARG A 34 14.47 11.77 21.47
CA ARG A 34 15.24 12.52 22.50
C ARG A 34 14.49 13.61 23.27
N SER A 35 14.97 13.76 24.51
CA SER A 35 14.49 14.57 25.61
C SER A 35 14.94 16.04 25.51
N ASP A 36 14.23 16.85 24.73
CA ASP A 36 14.33 18.32 24.83
C ASP A 36 12.96 18.95 25.13
N PRO A 37 12.70 19.37 26.39
CA PRO A 37 11.46 20.05 26.76
C PRO A 37 11.19 21.35 25.99
N SER A 38 12.21 21.96 25.37
CA SER A 38 12.06 23.21 24.61
C SER A 38 11.35 23.06 23.26
N MET A 39 11.17 21.83 22.75
CA MET A 39 10.41 21.58 21.51
C MET A 39 8.90 21.73 21.66
N PHE A 40 8.34 21.79 22.87
CA PHE A 40 6.90 21.93 23.09
C PHE A 40 6.50 23.41 23.24
N PRO A 41 5.78 24.02 22.28
CA PRO A 41 5.41 25.43 22.32
C PRO A 41 4.18 25.71 23.23
N VAL A 42 3.87 24.80 24.15
CA VAL A 42 2.70 24.80 25.04
C VAL A 42 3.14 24.22 26.39
N ASP A 43 2.58 24.73 27.48
CA ASP A 43 2.83 24.25 28.85
C ASP A 43 2.23 22.85 29.08
N VAL A 44 2.95 21.83 28.60
CA VAL A 44 2.54 20.40 28.54
C VAL A 44 2.16 19.79 29.89
N ASN A 45 2.49 20.45 31.00
CA ASN A 45 2.10 19.99 32.33
C ASN A 45 0.60 20.21 32.60
N LYS A 46 -0.10 21.04 31.83
CA LYS A 46 -1.55 21.26 31.98
C LYS A 46 -2.44 20.20 31.31
N PHE A 47 -1.85 19.18 30.70
CA PHE A 47 -2.52 18.20 29.85
C PHE A 47 -2.50 16.81 30.50
N LEU A 48 -3.59 16.05 30.33
CA LEU A 48 -3.57 14.61 30.57
C LEU A 48 -2.72 13.99 29.47
N LYS A 49 -1.72 13.19 29.83
CA LYS A 49 -0.83 12.53 28.86
C LYS A 49 -1.13 11.03 28.82
N ILE A 50 -1.30 10.46 27.64
CA ILE A 50 -1.14 9.01 27.44
C ILE A 50 0.20 8.83 26.72
N ALA A 51 1.15 8.19 27.38
CA ALA A 51 2.46 7.87 26.81
C ALA A 51 2.51 6.38 26.45
N VAL A 52 2.90 6.09 25.20
CA VAL A 52 3.11 4.73 24.70
C VAL A 52 4.57 4.58 24.30
N ILE A 53 5.26 3.58 24.85
CA ILE A 53 6.61 3.27 24.41
C ILE A 53 6.52 2.47 23.10
N LEU A 54 7.08 3.01 22.02
CA LEU A 54 7.06 2.35 20.71
C LEU A 54 8.26 1.40 20.55
N THR A 55 9.46 1.84 20.90
CA THR A 55 10.70 1.05 20.79
C THR A 55 11.69 1.38 21.90
N GLY A 56 12.60 0.44 22.17
CA GLY A 56 13.66 0.58 23.17
C GLY A 56 13.23 0.25 24.61
N HIS A 57 14.19 0.35 25.51
CA HIS A 57 14.04 0.12 26.95
C HIS A 57 14.59 1.32 27.75
N GLY A 58 14.06 1.57 28.94
CA GLY A 58 14.44 2.75 29.72
C GLY A 58 13.78 2.80 31.09
N MET A 59 13.70 4.01 31.63
CA MET A 59 13.03 4.33 32.89
C MET A 59 12.02 5.46 32.67
N HIS A 60 10.84 5.28 33.27
CA HIS A 60 9.85 6.32 33.49
C HIS A 60 10.04 6.84 34.93
N ARG A 61 10.56 8.05 35.09
CA ARG A 61 10.56 8.75 36.39
C ARG A 61 9.18 9.31 36.62
N PHE A 62 8.46 8.75 37.58
CA PHE A 62 7.09 9.13 37.92
C PHE A 62 7.00 9.49 39.40
N LEU A 63 6.60 10.73 39.72
CA LEU A 63 6.55 11.24 41.11
C LEU A 63 7.85 11.01 41.91
N GLY A 64 9.00 11.09 41.23
CA GLY A 64 10.33 10.86 41.83
C GLY A 64 10.75 9.40 42.00
N GLN A 65 9.95 8.43 41.55
CA GLN A 65 10.33 7.01 41.50
C GLN A 65 10.69 6.61 40.06
N ASP A 66 11.80 5.89 39.88
CA ASP A 66 12.23 5.41 38.57
C ASP A 66 11.67 4.00 38.32
N ILE A 67 10.75 3.90 37.37
CA ILE A 67 10.02 2.68 37.01
C ILE A 67 10.55 2.18 35.66
N PRO A 68 11.02 0.93 35.52
CA PRO A 68 11.42 0.39 34.22
C PRO A 68 10.28 0.47 33.20
N CYS A 69 10.60 0.90 31.97
CA CYS A 69 9.68 1.00 30.85
C CYS A 69 10.27 0.38 29.58
N LYS A 70 9.43 -0.19 28.71
CA LYS A 70 9.83 -0.86 27.48
C LYS A 70 8.75 -0.75 26.38
N SER A 71 9.10 -1.07 25.14
CA SER A 71 8.14 -1.17 24.02
C SER A 71 6.85 -1.91 24.40
N GLY A 72 5.71 -1.29 24.11
CA GLY A 72 4.36 -1.79 24.43
C GLY A 72 3.78 -1.29 25.77
N ASP A 73 4.58 -0.69 26.65
CA ASP A 73 4.05 -0.11 27.90
C ASP A 73 3.22 1.16 27.62
N ILE A 74 2.10 1.29 28.32
CA ILE A 74 1.17 2.43 28.25
C ILE A 74 1.06 3.07 29.63
N TYR A 75 1.27 4.39 29.70
CA TYR A 75 1.16 5.18 30.92
C TYR A 75 0.09 6.25 30.76
N ILE A 76 -0.85 6.30 31.70
CA ILE A 76 -1.82 7.40 31.83
C ILE A 76 -1.30 8.33 32.92
N ILE A 77 -0.99 9.57 32.54
CA ILE A 77 -0.26 10.54 33.36
C ILE A 77 -1.16 11.77 33.57
N PRO A 78 -1.70 12.00 34.78
CA PRO A 78 -2.61 13.11 35.04
C PRO A 78 -1.96 14.48 34.80
N PRO A 79 -2.75 15.53 34.53
CA PRO A 79 -2.27 16.91 34.55
C PRO A 79 -1.50 17.24 35.83
N ASN A 80 -0.50 18.10 35.72
CA ASN A 80 0.42 18.56 36.77
C ASN A 80 1.26 17.45 37.44
N THR A 81 1.24 16.23 36.92
CA THR A 81 2.06 15.13 37.44
C THR A 81 3.49 15.22 36.93
N GLN A 82 4.48 15.22 37.83
CA GLN A 82 5.89 15.19 37.43
C GLN A 82 6.24 13.81 36.83
N ASN A 83 6.60 13.81 35.55
CA ASN A 83 6.94 12.62 34.75
C ASN A 83 8.07 12.92 33.76
N ASP A 84 8.94 11.95 33.52
CA ASP A 84 9.96 11.98 32.46
C ASP A 84 10.36 10.57 32.01
N PHE A 85 10.75 10.40 30.74
CA PHE A 85 11.15 9.12 30.15
C PHE A 85 12.58 9.20 29.60
N PHE A 86 13.47 8.32 30.06
CA PHE A 86 14.89 8.37 29.73
C PHE A 86 15.48 6.98 29.47
N CYS A 87 16.37 6.89 28.48
CA CYS A 87 17.13 5.68 28.20
C CYS A 87 18.15 5.41 29.31
N ILE A 88 18.41 4.13 29.60
CA ILE A 88 19.49 3.72 30.50
C ILE A 88 20.82 3.66 29.74
N GLU A 89 20.78 3.21 28.47
CA GLU A 89 21.95 3.09 27.59
C GLU A 89 21.81 3.94 26.32
N LYS A 90 22.93 4.41 25.76
CA LYS A 90 22.95 5.23 24.54
C LYS A 90 22.80 4.43 23.23
N SER A 91 22.98 3.12 23.30
CA SER A 91 22.91 2.16 22.19
C SER A 91 21.48 1.88 21.73
N GLU A 92 20.50 1.99 22.64
CA GLU A 92 19.09 1.70 22.36
C GLU A 92 18.22 2.94 22.58
N PRO A 93 17.79 3.63 21.50
CA PRO A 93 16.96 4.82 21.64
C PRO A 93 15.53 4.46 22.06
N LEU A 94 15.14 4.88 23.26
CA LEU A 94 13.75 4.85 23.73
C LEU A 94 12.91 5.82 22.88
N THR A 95 11.92 5.29 22.17
CA THR A 95 10.95 6.10 21.41
C THR A 95 9.63 6.12 22.16
N VAL A 96 9.22 7.30 22.63
CA VAL A 96 7.94 7.51 23.34
C VAL A 96 7.02 8.34 22.47
N ARG A 97 5.79 7.87 22.26
CA ARG A 97 4.71 8.64 21.62
C ARG A 97 3.77 9.15 22.70
N TYR A 98 3.51 10.45 22.70
CA TYR A 98 2.58 11.10 23.61
C TYR A 98 1.29 11.47 22.89
N LEU A 99 0.17 11.28 23.58
CA LEU A 99 -1.11 11.92 23.31
C LEU A 99 -1.37 12.91 24.45
N LEU A 100 -1.64 14.17 24.12
CA LEU A 100 -1.82 15.26 25.08
C LEU A 100 -3.23 15.82 24.97
N PHE A 101 -4.01 15.75 26.06
CA PHE A 101 -5.40 16.21 26.10
C PHE A 101 -5.57 17.42 27.02
N ASN A 102 -6.17 18.51 26.52
CA ASN A 102 -6.58 19.62 27.37
C ASN A 102 -7.91 19.26 28.05
N VAL A 103 -7.83 18.88 29.32
CA VAL A 103 -9.00 18.43 30.10
C VAL A 103 -10.03 19.57 30.26
N GLY A 104 -9.59 20.83 30.32
CA GLY A 104 -10.46 21.98 30.60
C GLY A 104 -11.33 22.46 29.43
N ASP A 105 -10.94 22.21 28.18
CA ASP A 105 -11.71 22.64 26.99
C ASP A 105 -12.65 21.54 26.46
N TRP A 106 -12.53 20.31 26.96
CA TRP A 106 -13.17 19.12 26.37
C TRP A 106 -14.28 18.51 27.25
N PHE A 107 -14.23 18.77 28.55
CA PHE A 107 -15.15 18.21 29.56
C PHE A 107 -15.74 19.32 30.44
N ASP A 108 -16.46 20.25 29.83
CA ASP A 108 -17.40 21.13 30.56
C ASP A 108 -18.55 20.27 31.13
N GLY A 109 -18.33 19.72 32.33
CA GLY A 109 -19.30 18.91 33.05
C GLY A 109 -18.68 17.95 34.06
N ASP A 110 -17.88 16.98 33.59
CA ASP A 110 -17.52 15.80 34.38
C ASP A 110 -16.08 15.31 34.19
N VAL A 111 -15.11 16.10 34.68
CA VAL A 111 -13.75 15.60 34.99
C VAL A 111 -13.84 14.45 36.03
N ALA A 112 -14.94 14.36 36.78
CA ALA A 112 -15.24 13.28 37.71
C ALA A 112 -15.36 11.89 37.05
N VAL A 113 -15.55 11.76 35.74
CA VAL A 113 -15.53 10.44 35.06
C VAL A 113 -14.10 9.90 34.93
N LEU A 114 -13.13 10.76 34.61
CA LEU A 114 -11.71 10.39 34.57
C LEU A 114 -11.09 10.32 35.98
N GLY A 115 -11.59 11.12 36.91
CA GLY A 115 -11.29 11.05 38.34
C GLY A 115 -12.12 10.01 39.10
N ALA A 116 -12.99 9.23 38.44
CA ALA A 116 -13.82 8.24 39.11
C ALA A 116 -12.92 7.15 39.71
N PRO A 117 -13.24 6.61 40.90
CA PRO A 117 -12.40 5.63 41.59
C PRO A 117 -11.93 4.50 40.68
N HIS A 118 -12.78 4.05 39.76
CA HIS A 118 -12.55 2.92 38.84
C HIS A 118 -11.41 3.14 37.84
N TYR A 119 -11.10 4.39 37.46
CA TYR A 119 -9.99 4.71 36.55
C TYR A 119 -8.69 5.04 37.28
N CYS A 120 -8.74 5.45 38.56
CA CYS A 120 -7.55 5.81 39.34
C CYS A 120 -7.09 4.76 40.37
N TYR A 121 -7.99 3.95 40.96
CA TYR A 121 -7.66 3.02 42.07
C TYR A 121 -6.70 1.90 41.68
N GLY A 122 -6.56 1.56 40.40
CA GLY A 122 -5.65 0.50 39.95
C GLY A 122 -4.16 0.86 40.04
N VAL A 123 -3.83 2.15 40.17
CA VAL A 123 -2.45 2.67 40.12
C VAL A 123 -2.07 3.42 41.40
N PHE A 124 -3.05 3.92 42.15
CA PHE A 124 -2.83 4.75 43.34
C PHE A 124 -3.61 4.22 44.55
N HIS A 125 -3.05 3.25 45.27
CA HIS A 125 -3.04 3.26 46.75
C HIS A 125 -2.09 2.18 47.33
N ASP A 126 -1.14 2.64 48.14
CA ASP A 126 -0.40 1.94 49.20
C ASP A 126 0.26 0.58 48.92
N ASN A 127 1.58 0.65 48.67
CA ASN A 127 2.62 -0.30 49.13
C ASN A 127 2.54 -1.80 48.76
N ALA A 128 1.57 -2.25 47.96
CA ALA A 128 1.49 -3.65 47.53
C ALA A 128 1.14 -3.80 46.04
N ALA A 129 2.18 -4.07 45.23
CA ALA A 129 2.13 -4.41 43.81
C ALA A 129 1.50 -3.36 42.87
N ILE A 130 2.35 -2.70 42.07
CA ILE A 130 1.94 -1.98 40.86
C ILE A 130 1.21 -2.98 39.96
N ALA A 131 -0.11 -2.82 39.82
CA ALA A 131 -0.94 -3.71 39.03
C ALA A 131 -0.82 -3.36 37.54
N TYR A 132 0.25 -3.82 36.89
CA TYR A 132 0.35 -3.78 35.43
C TYR A 132 -0.72 -4.69 34.83
N ALA A 133 -1.85 -4.10 34.46
CA ALA A 133 -2.86 -4.75 33.66
C ALA A 133 -2.35 -4.84 32.21
N MET A 134 -1.52 -5.86 31.91
CA MET A 134 -1.18 -6.20 30.52
C MET A 134 -2.49 -6.47 29.77
N LEU A 135 -2.86 -5.58 28.84
CA LEU A 135 -4.02 -5.79 27.98
C LEU A 135 -3.94 -7.18 27.36
N ASN A 136 -5.04 -7.93 27.41
CA ASN A 136 -5.10 -9.19 26.66
C ASN A 136 -5.03 -8.87 25.15
N ALA A 137 -4.68 -9.86 24.32
CA ALA A 137 -4.48 -9.62 22.89
C ALA A 137 -5.72 -9.03 22.16
N GLU A 138 -6.93 -9.27 22.67
CA GLU A 138 -8.19 -8.75 22.13
C GLU A 138 -8.38 -7.26 22.48
N THR A 139 -8.19 -6.88 23.74
CA THR A 139 -8.27 -5.48 24.18
C THR A 139 -7.10 -4.66 23.63
N LEU A 140 -5.90 -5.24 23.53
CA LEU A 140 -4.74 -4.56 22.92
C LEU A 140 -5.01 -4.22 21.45
N LEU A 141 -5.64 -5.14 20.69
CA LEU A 141 -6.07 -4.89 19.32
C LEU A 141 -7.11 -3.76 19.27
N GLN A 142 -8.19 -3.84 20.06
CA GLN A 142 -9.22 -2.79 20.13
C GLN A 142 -8.63 -1.43 20.48
N VAL A 143 -7.66 -1.37 21.40
CA VAL A 143 -6.93 -0.14 21.75
C VAL A 143 -6.10 0.37 20.57
N THR A 144 -5.40 -0.53 19.86
CA THR A 144 -4.56 -0.16 18.70
C THR A 144 -5.41 0.37 17.55
N ASP A 145 -6.49 -0.33 17.18
CA ASP A 145 -7.43 0.08 16.12
C ASP A 145 -8.00 1.49 16.37
N LEU A 146 -8.31 1.81 17.63
CA LEU A 146 -8.81 3.13 18.03
C LEU A 146 -7.73 4.20 18.00
N LEU A 147 -6.48 3.87 18.36
CA LEU A 147 -5.34 4.78 18.26
C LEU A 147 -4.99 5.10 16.80
N ASP A 148 -5.03 4.10 15.92
CA ASP A 148 -4.80 4.27 14.49
C ASP A 148 -5.95 5.07 13.84
N SER A 149 -7.21 4.83 14.24
CA SER A 149 -8.36 5.64 13.83
C SER A 149 -8.22 7.11 14.24
N ILE A 150 -7.76 7.37 15.47
CA ILE A 150 -7.48 8.73 15.97
C ILE A 150 -6.37 9.38 15.15
N ALA A 151 -5.22 8.70 14.96
CA ALA A 151 -4.11 9.23 14.18
C ALA A 151 -4.52 9.56 12.74
N TRP A 152 -5.28 8.66 12.11
CA TRP A 152 -5.75 8.81 10.75
C TRP A 152 -6.68 10.04 10.58
N GLU A 153 -7.63 10.30 11.49
CA GLU A 153 -8.49 11.50 11.41
C GLU A 153 -7.70 12.81 11.60
N ILE A 154 -6.66 12.79 12.43
CA ILE A 154 -5.78 13.94 12.67
C ILE A 154 -4.93 14.23 11.43
N ASP A 155 -4.31 13.20 10.84
CA ASP A 155 -3.43 13.35 9.67
C ASP A 155 -4.20 13.81 8.42
N ASN A 156 -5.48 13.43 8.30
CA ASN A 156 -6.30 13.73 7.12
C ASN A 156 -7.24 14.95 7.29
N CYS A 157 -7.46 15.44 8.52
CA CYS A 157 -8.21 16.69 8.81
C CYS A 157 -9.56 16.82 8.08
N ARG A 158 -10.36 15.72 8.03
CA ARG A 158 -11.66 15.69 7.35
C ARG A 158 -12.69 16.64 7.99
N VAL A 159 -13.80 16.91 7.29
CA VAL A 159 -14.95 17.62 7.89
C VAL A 159 -15.35 16.89 9.18
N GLU A 160 -15.53 17.64 10.27
CA GLU A 160 -15.87 17.12 11.62
C GLU A 160 -14.84 16.17 12.27
N TRP A 161 -13.57 16.16 11.81
CA TRP A 161 -12.48 15.32 12.38
C TRP A 161 -12.34 15.43 13.91
N GLN A 162 -12.67 16.59 14.49
CA GLN A 162 -12.58 16.82 15.94
C GLN A 162 -13.60 16.00 16.73
N ASP A 163 -14.83 15.90 16.24
CA ASP A 163 -15.89 15.11 16.88
C ASP A 163 -15.70 13.61 16.64
N ALA A 164 -15.14 13.22 15.47
CA ALA A 164 -14.69 11.86 15.22
C ALA A 164 -13.58 11.43 16.21
N VAL A 165 -12.53 12.24 16.37
CA VAL A 165 -11.46 11.99 17.37
C VAL A 165 -12.02 11.91 18.79
N ARG A 166 -12.96 12.79 19.16
CA ARG A 166 -13.64 12.75 20.47
C ARG A 166 -14.43 11.44 20.68
N ALA A 167 -15.11 10.93 19.65
CA ALA A 167 -15.84 9.66 19.70
C ALA A 167 -14.88 8.47 19.89
N TYR A 168 -13.81 8.39 19.09
CA TYR A 168 -12.80 7.33 19.21
C TYR A 168 -12.08 7.36 20.57
N LEU A 169 -11.74 8.56 21.08
CA LEU A 169 -11.15 8.72 22.42
C LEU A 169 -12.08 8.24 23.53
N THR A 170 -13.39 8.54 23.43
CA THR A 170 -14.39 8.08 24.39
C THR A 170 -14.48 6.54 24.38
N LEU A 171 -14.48 5.93 23.20
CA LEU A 171 -14.50 4.47 23.03
C LEU A 171 -13.20 3.80 23.54
N LEU A 172 -12.04 4.46 23.37
CA LEU A 172 -10.75 4.00 23.88
C LEU A 172 -10.77 3.93 25.41
N LEU A 173 -11.22 5.00 26.07
CA LEU A 173 -11.31 5.07 27.53
C LEU A 173 -12.27 4.03 28.11
N ILE A 174 -13.45 3.85 27.48
CA ILE A 174 -14.42 2.81 27.87
C ILE A 174 -13.83 1.40 27.72
N THR A 175 -13.10 1.14 26.63
CA THR A 175 -12.46 -0.16 26.35
C THR A 175 -11.43 -0.51 27.41
N VAL A 176 -10.52 0.42 27.73
CA VAL A 176 -9.51 0.25 28.79
C VAL A 176 -10.17 0.11 30.17
N GLY A 177 -11.15 0.96 30.49
CA GLY A 177 -11.86 0.95 31.78
C GLY A 177 -12.60 -0.38 32.06
N ARG A 178 -13.26 -0.95 31.03
CA ARG A 178 -13.90 -2.28 31.13
C ARG A 178 -12.87 -3.39 31.37
N TYR A 179 -11.75 -3.36 30.63
CA TYR A 179 -10.70 -4.37 30.77
C TYR A 179 -10.07 -4.34 32.17
N VAL A 180 -9.70 -3.16 32.65
CA VAL A 180 -9.11 -2.97 33.99
C VAL A 180 -10.09 -3.41 35.09
N SER A 181 -11.37 -3.03 34.99
CA SER A 181 -12.41 -3.44 35.95
C SER A 181 -12.58 -4.96 36.05
N ASN A 182 -12.58 -5.67 34.91
CA ASN A 182 -12.70 -7.13 34.86
C ASN A 182 -11.42 -7.86 35.30
N THR A 183 -10.26 -7.23 35.10
CA THR A 183 -8.95 -7.83 35.39
C THR A 183 -8.55 -7.69 36.85
N ILE A 184 -8.77 -6.52 37.47
CA ILE A 184 -8.43 -6.26 38.90
C ILE A 184 -9.08 -7.28 39.84
N GLN A 185 -10.30 -7.73 39.56
CA GLN A 185 -11.00 -8.73 40.38
C GLN A 185 -10.36 -10.13 40.33
N ASN A 186 -9.50 -10.41 39.34
CA ASN A 186 -8.99 -11.75 39.05
C ASN A 186 -7.44 -11.86 39.07
N ILE A 187 -6.71 -10.82 39.49
CA ILE A 187 -5.24 -10.84 39.49
C ILE A 187 -4.73 -11.90 40.49
N PRO A 188 -3.93 -12.90 40.05
CA PRO A 188 -3.32 -13.86 40.96
C PRO A 188 -2.35 -13.15 41.92
N LYS A 189 -2.50 -13.37 43.23
CA LYS A 189 -1.56 -12.88 44.25
C LYS A 189 -0.18 -13.54 44.05
N LEU A 190 0.68 -12.88 43.27
CA LEU A 190 2.07 -13.23 43.02
C LEU A 190 2.97 -12.46 43.98
N HIS A 191 3.99 -13.12 44.54
CA HIS A 191 5.01 -12.39 45.29
C HIS A 191 5.89 -11.57 44.34
N ALA A 192 6.39 -10.41 44.79
CA ALA A 192 7.13 -9.45 43.95
C ALA A 192 8.39 -10.02 43.25
N LYS A 193 8.94 -11.15 43.72
CA LYS A 193 10.00 -11.88 43.00
C LYS A 193 9.44 -12.70 41.83
N GLU A 194 8.39 -13.47 42.07
CA GLU A 194 7.70 -14.27 41.04
C GLU A 194 7.13 -13.39 39.92
N TRP A 195 6.59 -12.21 40.29
CA TRP A 195 6.12 -11.21 39.33
C TRP A 195 7.23 -10.73 38.39
N ARG A 196 8.39 -10.34 38.93
CA ARG A 196 9.55 -9.95 38.12
C ARG A 196 9.99 -11.10 37.21
N THR A 197 10.12 -12.31 37.74
CA THR A 197 10.53 -13.50 36.97
C THR A 197 9.57 -13.80 35.81
N VAL A 198 8.25 -13.79 36.03
CA VAL A 198 7.29 -14.06 34.94
C VAL A 198 7.23 -12.92 33.93
N MET A 199 7.33 -11.65 34.36
CA MET A 199 7.31 -10.51 33.45
C MET A 199 8.59 -10.41 32.60
N SER A 200 9.75 -10.75 33.14
CA SER A 200 10.97 -10.92 32.35
C SER A 200 10.81 -12.01 31.28
N ALA A 201 10.17 -13.13 31.62
CA ALA A 201 9.92 -14.20 30.65
C ALA A 201 8.93 -13.80 29.55
N LEU A 202 7.81 -13.17 29.90
CA LEU A 202 6.85 -12.68 28.90
C LEU A 202 7.45 -11.59 28.01
N HIS A 203 8.37 -10.77 28.53
CA HIS A 203 9.15 -9.81 27.73
C HIS A 203 10.06 -10.53 26.74
N THR A 204 10.91 -11.45 27.20
CA THR A 204 11.78 -12.26 26.31
C THR A 204 10.97 -12.94 25.21
N VAL A 205 9.78 -13.46 25.53
CA VAL A 205 8.86 -14.05 24.56
C VAL A 205 8.31 -13.01 23.58
N ASN A 206 7.83 -11.86 24.06
CA ASN A 206 7.24 -10.82 23.22
C ASN A 206 8.26 -10.14 22.28
N ASP A 207 9.53 -10.13 22.67
CA ASP A 207 10.59 -9.52 21.88
C ASP A 207 11.19 -10.48 20.84
N HIS A 208 11.01 -11.79 21.03
CA HIS A 208 11.61 -12.84 20.19
C HIS A 208 10.59 -13.85 19.65
N PHE A 209 9.27 -13.56 19.68
CA PHE A 209 8.27 -14.54 19.26
C PHE A 209 8.42 -14.96 17.79
N PHE A 210 9.04 -14.13 16.94
CA PHE A 210 9.38 -14.43 15.55
C PHE A 210 10.54 -15.42 15.37
N ASP A 211 11.34 -15.70 16.41
CA ASP A 211 12.39 -16.73 16.36
C ASP A 211 11.77 -18.14 16.41
N SER A 212 11.97 -18.94 15.36
CA SER A 212 11.44 -20.30 15.30
C SER A 212 11.97 -21.20 16.43
N GLU A 213 13.16 -20.92 16.95
CA GLU A 213 13.84 -21.69 18.00
C GLU A 213 13.51 -21.25 19.43
N LEU A 214 12.67 -20.23 19.61
CA LEU A 214 12.16 -19.84 20.92
C LEU A 214 11.33 -20.96 21.56
N THR A 215 11.75 -21.42 22.75
CA THR A 215 11.12 -22.49 23.53
C THR A 215 10.99 -22.11 25.00
N LEU A 216 10.18 -22.86 25.76
CA LEU A 216 10.11 -22.70 27.22
C LEU A 216 11.50 -22.83 27.85
N ARG A 217 12.31 -23.77 27.33
CA ARG A 217 13.67 -24.02 27.78
C ARG A 217 14.59 -22.84 27.52
N SER A 218 14.65 -22.29 26.30
CA SER A 218 15.55 -21.17 26.01
C SER A 218 15.23 -19.93 26.84
N VAL A 219 13.95 -19.67 27.14
CA VAL A 219 13.54 -18.58 28.04
C VAL A 219 13.84 -18.88 29.52
N ALA A 220 13.70 -20.14 29.95
CA ALA A 220 14.05 -20.55 31.32
C ALA A 220 15.57 -20.47 31.57
N ASP A 221 16.37 -20.96 30.62
CA ASP A 221 17.83 -20.91 30.63
C ASP A 221 18.34 -19.46 30.63
N ALA A 222 17.78 -18.58 29.79
CA ALA A 222 18.10 -17.15 29.75
C ALA A 222 17.79 -16.38 31.05
N LEU A 223 16.85 -16.89 31.86
CA LEU A 223 16.48 -16.30 33.15
C LEU A 223 17.08 -17.02 34.36
N TYR A 224 17.92 -18.05 34.13
CA TYR A 224 18.52 -18.89 35.16
C TYR A 224 17.49 -19.53 36.12
N ILE A 225 16.36 -19.99 35.57
CA ILE A 225 15.27 -20.67 36.32
C ILE A 225 14.93 -22.02 35.69
N SER A 226 14.24 -22.89 36.43
CA SER A 226 13.78 -24.16 35.87
C SER A 226 12.52 -24.00 35.00
N GLU A 227 12.45 -24.74 33.90
CA GLU A 227 11.27 -24.81 33.00
C GLU A 227 9.97 -25.08 33.77
N SER A 228 10.02 -26.00 34.74
CA SER A 228 8.85 -26.35 35.57
C SER A 228 8.42 -25.22 36.51
N HIS A 229 9.30 -24.30 36.89
CA HIS A 229 8.92 -23.09 37.61
C HIS A 229 8.30 -22.07 36.66
N LEU A 230 8.96 -21.79 35.53
CA LEU A 230 8.47 -20.82 34.54
C LEU A 230 7.08 -21.21 33.98
N SER A 231 6.89 -22.48 33.61
CA SER A 231 5.60 -23.00 33.11
C SER A 231 4.46 -22.80 34.12
N ARG A 232 4.72 -23.02 35.42
CA ARG A 232 3.76 -22.76 36.49
C ARG A 232 3.45 -21.26 36.65
N LEU A 233 4.46 -20.39 36.53
CA LEU A 233 4.26 -18.94 36.60
C LEU A 233 3.43 -18.43 35.43
N VAL A 234 3.78 -18.80 34.18
CA VAL A 234 3.05 -18.40 32.98
C VAL A 234 1.61 -18.90 33.02
N LYS A 235 1.38 -20.17 33.41
CA LYS A 235 0.02 -20.72 33.53
C LYS A 235 -0.80 -20.06 34.63
N ARG A 236 -0.18 -19.72 35.77
CA ARG A 236 -0.86 -19.01 36.87
C ARG A 236 -1.23 -17.57 36.48
N LEU A 237 -0.38 -16.86 35.72
CA LEU A 237 -0.63 -15.47 35.32
C LEU A 237 -1.56 -15.35 34.11
N THR A 238 -1.35 -16.14 33.05
CA THR A 238 -2.05 -16.00 31.75
C THR A 238 -3.24 -16.93 31.58
N GLY A 239 -3.42 -17.90 32.49
CA GLY A 239 -4.36 -19.02 32.34
C GLY A 239 -3.95 -20.07 31.30
N LYS A 240 -2.91 -19.81 30.49
CA LYS A 240 -2.48 -20.61 29.33
C LYS A 240 -1.11 -21.26 29.59
N SER A 241 -0.83 -22.39 28.95
CA SER A 241 0.54 -22.89 28.88
C SER A 241 1.43 -21.94 28.06
N PHE A 242 2.75 -22.03 28.26
CA PHE A 242 3.73 -21.26 27.50
C PHE A 242 3.55 -21.44 25.98
N SER A 243 3.34 -22.68 25.52
CA SER A 243 3.17 -22.98 24.10
C SER A 243 1.88 -22.39 23.51
N GLU A 244 0.78 -22.37 24.27
CA GLU A 244 -0.48 -21.72 23.87
C GLU A 244 -0.34 -20.19 23.84
N TYR A 245 0.39 -19.60 24.79
CA TYR A 245 0.68 -18.17 24.83
C TYR A 245 1.52 -17.74 23.62
N LEU A 246 2.66 -18.41 23.37
CA LEU A 246 3.52 -18.15 22.22
C LEU A 246 2.80 -18.38 20.88
N LYS A 247 2.03 -19.48 20.76
CA LYS A 247 1.21 -19.73 19.56
C LYS A 247 0.18 -18.61 19.34
N GLY A 248 -0.43 -18.08 20.41
CA GLY A 248 -1.33 -16.95 20.35
C GLY A 248 -0.68 -15.69 19.76
N LEU A 249 0.50 -15.31 20.25
CA LEU A 249 1.26 -14.16 19.73
C LEU A 249 1.59 -14.31 18.23
N ARG A 250 2.09 -15.50 17.83
CA ARG A 250 2.43 -15.80 16.43
C ARG A 250 1.20 -15.74 15.51
N LEU A 251 0.06 -16.30 15.94
CA LEU A 251 -1.18 -16.26 15.16
C LEU A 251 -1.76 -14.84 15.07
N HIS A 252 -1.65 -14.04 16.13
CA HIS A 252 -2.08 -12.65 16.11
C HIS A 252 -1.24 -11.80 15.15
N HIS A 253 0.09 -11.93 15.19
CA HIS A 253 0.97 -11.26 14.23
C HIS A 253 0.70 -11.70 12.79
N ALA A 254 0.38 -12.98 12.56
CA ALA A 254 -0.05 -13.47 11.26
C ALA A 254 -1.36 -12.82 10.78
N CYS A 255 -2.33 -12.58 11.68
CA CYS A 255 -3.56 -11.84 11.34
C CYS A 255 -3.25 -10.41 10.89
N LYS A 256 -2.36 -9.72 11.62
CA LYS A 256 -1.91 -8.36 11.27
C LYS A 256 -1.23 -8.31 9.89
N LEU A 257 -0.27 -9.19 9.64
CA LEU A 257 0.38 -9.32 8.33
C LEU A 257 -0.59 -9.73 7.19
N LEU A 258 -1.65 -10.50 7.49
CA LEU A 258 -2.68 -10.84 6.52
C LEU A 258 -3.56 -9.64 6.12
N GLN A 259 -3.72 -8.65 7.01
CA GLN A 259 -4.48 -7.42 6.81
C GLN A 259 -3.64 -6.31 6.16
N GLU A 260 -2.40 -6.14 6.62
CA GLU A 260 -1.55 -4.97 6.28
C GLU A 260 -0.58 -5.22 5.12
N SER A 261 -0.43 -6.46 4.64
CA SER A 261 0.57 -6.79 3.62
C SER A 261 0.05 -7.70 2.51
N ALA A 262 0.65 -7.56 1.33
CA ALA A 262 0.44 -8.43 0.18
C ALA A 262 1.22 -9.76 0.26
N LEU A 263 1.96 -10.02 1.36
CA LEU A 263 2.81 -11.21 1.52
C LEU A 263 2.01 -12.50 1.33
N THR A 264 2.66 -13.54 0.81
CA THR A 264 2.09 -14.88 0.74
C THR A 264 1.92 -15.48 2.14
N VAL A 265 1.03 -16.47 2.27
CA VAL A 265 0.83 -17.17 3.55
C VAL A 265 2.12 -17.83 4.04
N GLU A 266 2.96 -18.31 3.13
CA GLU A 266 4.25 -18.94 3.43
C GLU A 266 5.26 -17.93 3.99
N GLU A 267 5.34 -16.73 3.40
CA GLU A 267 6.17 -15.64 3.91
C GLU A 267 5.71 -15.16 5.30
N ILE A 268 4.41 -15.09 5.53
CA ILE A 268 3.82 -14.70 6.83
C ILE A 268 4.15 -15.76 7.90
N VAL A 269 3.99 -17.05 7.59
CA VAL A 269 4.37 -18.16 8.48
C VAL A 269 5.85 -18.07 8.87
N ARG A 270 6.73 -17.78 7.89
CA ARG A 270 8.17 -17.58 8.12
C ARG A 270 8.45 -16.36 9.02
N GLN A 271 7.82 -15.21 8.77
CA GLN A 271 8.00 -14.00 9.59
C GLN A 271 7.45 -14.16 11.01
N CYS A 272 6.42 -14.98 11.20
CA CYS A 272 5.85 -15.27 12.53
C CYS A 272 6.61 -16.35 13.31
N GLY A 273 7.76 -16.84 12.85
CA GLY A 273 8.51 -17.91 13.54
C GLY A 273 7.79 -19.26 13.59
N LEU A 274 6.85 -19.52 12.67
CA LEU A 274 6.09 -20.76 12.61
C LEU A 274 6.78 -21.76 11.69
N ARG A 275 7.03 -22.98 12.19
CA ARG A 275 7.82 -24.00 11.48
C ARG A 275 7.06 -24.84 10.46
N ASP A 276 5.73 -24.86 10.53
CA ASP A 276 4.89 -25.82 9.80
C ASP A 276 3.56 -25.20 9.33
N LEU A 277 3.33 -25.24 8.02
CA LEU A 277 2.12 -24.71 7.36
C LEU A 277 0.84 -25.44 7.84
N PRO A 278 0.72 -26.78 7.78
CA PRO A 278 -0.40 -27.52 8.35
C PRO A 278 -0.79 -27.10 9.78
N SER A 279 0.19 -27.03 10.69
CA SER A 279 -0.02 -26.62 12.09
C SER A 279 -0.46 -25.16 12.23
N PHE A 280 0.02 -24.29 11.33
CA PHE A 280 -0.49 -22.92 11.20
C PHE A 280 -1.94 -22.90 10.72
N TYR A 281 -2.30 -23.54 9.61
CA TYR A 281 -3.68 -23.56 9.10
C TYR A 281 -4.67 -24.08 10.14
N ALA A 282 -4.36 -25.19 10.82
CA ALA A 282 -5.19 -25.73 11.89
C ALA A 282 -5.29 -24.77 13.10
N GLY A 283 -4.18 -24.15 13.51
CA GLY A 283 -4.16 -23.17 14.60
C GLY A 283 -4.90 -21.87 14.26
N PHE A 284 -4.75 -21.38 13.04
CA PHE A 284 -5.35 -20.16 12.53
C PHE A 284 -6.87 -20.33 12.39
N HIS A 285 -7.32 -21.47 11.87
CA HIS A 285 -8.75 -21.78 11.78
C HIS A 285 -9.39 -21.92 13.16
N ALA A 286 -8.72 -22.59 14.11
CA ALA A 286 -9.17 -22.67 15.50
C ALA A 286 -9.19 -21.30 16.22
N HIS A 287 -8.40 -20.33 15.77
CA HIS A 287 -8.32 -18.99 16.37
C HIS A 287 -9.31 -17.99 15.75
N THR A 288 -9.55 -18.07 14.43
CA THR A 288 -10.32 -17.07 13.65
C THR A 288 -11.63 -17.59 13.08
N GLY A 289 -11.88 -18.90 13.10
CA GLY A 289 -13.00 -19.54 12.41
C GLY A 289 -12.88 -19.56 10.87
N MET A 290 -11.79 -19.07 10.29
CA MET A 290 -11.59 -18.91 8.84
C MET A 290 -10.23 -19.45 8.40
N THR A 291 -10.01 -19.63 7.10
CA THR A 291 -8.65 -19.82 6.55
C THR A 291 -7.94 -18.47 6.38
N PRO A 292 -6.60 -18.42 6.37
CA PRO A 292 -5.82 -17.20 6.11
C PRO A 292 -6.30 -16.39 4.90
N SER A 293 -6.57 -17.07 3.77
CA SER A 293 -7.05 -16.43 2.54
C SER A 293 -8.47 -15.87 2.67
N GLN A 294 -9.36 -16.59 3.35
CA GLN A 294 -10.72 -16.10 3.66
C GLN A 294 -10.70 -14.93 4.65
N PHE A 295 -9.79 -14.96 5.62
CA PHE A 295 -9.59 -13.89 6.60
C PHE A 295 -9.08 -12.60 5.94
N ARG A 296 -8.08 -12.70 5.06
CA ARG A 296 -7.64 -11.57 4.23
C ARG A 296 -8.81 -11.02 3.41
N ALA A 297 -9.50 -11.87 2.65
CA ALA A 297 -10.64 -11.45 1.82
C ALA A 297 -11.80 -10.83 2.62
N SER A 298 -12.09 -11.31 3.84
CA SER A 298 -13.15 -10.76 4.69
C SER A 298 -12.79 -9.39 5.28
N HIS A 299 -11.52 -9.13 5.55
CA HIS A 299 -11.03 -7.82 5.96
C HIS A 299 -11.00 -6.82 4.80
N THR A 300 -10.53 -7.21 3.61
CA THR A 300 -10.64 -6.39 2.39
C THR A 300 -12.10 -6.04 2.10
N LYS A 301 -13.03 -7.00 2.28
CA LYS A 301 -14.47 -6.76 2.08
C LYS A 301 -15.08 -5.78 3.09
N LYS A 302 -14.71 -5.87 4.38
CA LYS A 302 -15.13 -4.91 5.42
C LYS A 302 -14.58 -3.51 5.20
N GLN A 303 -13.34 -3.36 4.73
CA GLN A 303 -12.81 -2.06 4.33
C GLN A 303 -13.58 -1.52 3.11
N ASN A 304 -13.81 -2.34 2.09
CA ASN A 304 -14.54 -1.94 0.88
C ASN A 304 -16.00 -1.54 1.14
N GLU A 305 -16.67 -2.08 2.17
CA GLU A 305 -18.05 -1.72 2.51
C GLU A 305 -18.21 -0.29 3.04
N CYS A 306 -17.14 0.31 3.62
CA CYS A 306 -17.20 1.63 4.27
C CYS A 306 -16.99 2.84 3.33
N HIS A 307 -16.53 2.62 2.09
CA HIS A 307 -16.15 3.72 1.18
C HIS A 307 -17.29 4.18 0.26
N PRO A 308 -17.45 5.50 -0.01
CA PRO A 308 -18.43 6.02 -0.97
C PRO A 308 -18.18 5.49 -2.39
N LYS A 309 -19.26 5.43 -3.20
CA LYS A 309 -19.28 4.68 -4.48
C LYS A 309 -18.14 5.04 -5.45
N GLY A 310 -17.76 6.32 -5.55
CA GLY A 310 -16.68 6.76 -6.45
C GLY A 310 -15.28 6.27 -6.04
N GLU A 311 -15.02 6.15 -4.73
CA GLU A 311 -13.73 5.71 -4.19
C GLU A 311 -13.56 4.19 -4.35
N ARG A 312 -14.67 3.44 -4.21
CA ARG A 312 -14.75 2.00 -4.50
C ARG A 312 -14.39 1.67 -5.96
N ILE A 313 -14.91 2.45 -6.91
CA ILE A 313 -14.59 2.33 -8.34
C ILE A 313 -13.09 2.57 -8.59
N MET A 314 -12.52 3.61 -7.98
CA MET A 314 -11.09 3.94 -8.14
C MET A 314 -10.16 2.82 -7.62
N ILE A 315 -10.53 2.15 -6.53
CA ILE A 315 -9.82 0.97 -6.02
C ILE A 315 -9.86 -0.17 -7.05
N ILE A 316 -11.04 -0.52 -7.57
CA ILE A 316 -11.19 -1.61 -8.55
C ILE A 316 -10.38 -1.34 -9.83
N LEU A 317 -10.35 -0.09 -10.32
CA LEU A 317 -9.54 0.30 -11.46
C LEU A 317 -8.04 0.14 -11.21
N SER A 318 -7.56 0.54 -10.03
CA SER A 318 -6.17 0.32 -9.60
C SER A 318 -5.83 -1.17 -9.50
N GLU A 319 -6.71 -1.99 -8.94
CA GLU A 319 -6.50 -3.43 -8.83
C GLU A 319 -6.55 -4.14 -10.20
N ILE A 320 -7.37 -3.67 -11.15
CA ILE A 320 -7.35 -4.12 -12.56
C ILE A 320 -5.97 -3.85 -13.18
N SER A 321 -5.45 -2.63 -13.03
CA SER A 321 -4.12 -2.22 -13.51
C SER A 321 -3.01 -3.10 -12.92
N GLU A 322 -3.01 -3.31 -11.60
CA GLU A 322 -2.03 -4.18 -10.94
C GLU A 322 -2.11 -5.64 -11.38
N ASN A 323 -3.31 -6.20 -11.50
CA ASN A 323 -3.48 -7.60 -11.89
C ASN A 323 -3.18 -7.83 -13.38
N LEU A 324 -3.36 -6.82 -14.23
CA LEU A 324 -2.88 -6.80 -15.61
C LEU A 324 -1.36 -6.81 -15.65
N GLN A 325 -0.68 -5.93 -14.90
CA GLN A 325 0.79 -5.94 -14.78
C GLN A 325 1.33 -7.30 -14.32
N LYS A 326 0.65 -7.94 -13.36
CA LYS A 326 0.97 -9.28 -12.84
C LYS A 326 0.51 -10.43 -13.75
N GLY A 327 -0.03 -10.13 -14.93
CA GLY A 327 -0.42 -11.12 -15.94
C GLY A 327 -1.62 -12.01 -15.57
N LYS A 328 -2.44 -11.61 -14.59
CA LYS A 328 -3.53 -12.45 -14.02
C LYS A 328 -4.79 -12.42 -14.89
N SER A 329 -4.71 -12.93 -16.13
CA SER A 329 -5.75 -12.74 -17.16
C SER A 329 -7.18 -13.18 -16.76
N LYS A 330 -7.34 -14.20 -15.91
CA LYS A 330 -8.66 -14.61 -15.39
C LYS A 330 -9.24 -13.55 -14.44
N LEU A 331 -8.43 -13.12 -13.48
CA LEU A 331 -8.83 -12.12 -12.49
C LEU A 331 -9.11 -10.76 -13.14
N VAL A 332 -8.29 -10.33 -14.11
CA VAL A 332 -8.56 -9.10 -14.89
C VAL A 332 -9.92 -9.18 -15.60
N LYS A 333 -10.28 -10.33 -16.17
CA LYS A 333 -11.60 -10.53 -16.79
C LYS A 333 -12.74 -10.41 -15.77
N GLU A 334 -12.59 -11.04 -14.61
CA GLU A 334 -13.57 -11.04 -13.52
C GLU A 334 -13.75 -9.63 -12.93
N MET A 335 -12.66 -8.90 -12.71
CA MET A 335 -12.69 -7.55 -12.15
C MET A 335 -13.22 -6.50 -13.13
N VAL A 336 -12.94 -6.64 -14.43
CA VAL A 336 -13.56 -5.79 -15.46
C VAL A 336 -15.08 -5.99 -15.50
N GLN A 337 -15.57 -7.22 -15.34
CA GLN A 337 -17.01 -7.47 -15.20
C GLN A 337 -17.56 -6.85 -13.91
N GLN A 338 -16.88 -7.02 -12.77
CA GLN A 338 -17.28 -6.40 -11.51
C GLN A 338 -17.37 -4.87 -11.62
N ALA A 339 -16.40 -4.22 -12.26
CA ALA A 339 -16.41 -2.77 -12.47
C ALA A 339 -17.63 -2.31 -13.29
N LEU A 340 -18.02 -3.08 -14.32
CA LEU A 340 -19.24 -2.83 -15.10
C LEU A 340 -20.51 -3.05 -14.26
N ASP A 341 -20.57 -4.13 -13.47
CA ASP A 341 -21.72 -4.47 -12.62
C ASP A 341 -21.94 -3.44 -11.49
N GLU A 342 -20.86 -2.85 -10.96
CA GLU A 342 -20.92 -1.73 -10.01
C GLU A 342 -21.30 -0.38 -10.68
N GLY A 343 -21.35 -0.34 -12.02
CA GLY A 343 -21.81 0.80 -12.82
C GLY A 343 -20.71 1.81 -13.17
N SER A 344 -19.46 1.37 -13.26
CA SER A 344 -18.34 2.21 -13.75
C SER A 344 -18.47 2.45 -15.25
N ASN A 345 -17.96 3.59 -15.74
CA ASN A 345 -17.98 3.89 -17.18
C ASN A 345 -17.00 2.94 -17.92
N PRO A 346 -17.44 2.20 -18.97
CA PRO A 346 -16.58 1.38 -19.82
C PRO A 346 -15.31 2.08 -20.35
N GLU A 347 -15.41 3.37 -20.71
CA GLU A 347 -14.26 4.19 -21.14
C GLU A 347 -13.26 4.40 -19.99
N GLN A 348 -13.77 4.61 -18.77
CA GLN A 348 -12.96 4.75 -17.58
C GLN A 348 -12.24 3.42 -17.23
N ILE A 349 -12.93 2.28 -17.35
CA ILE A 349 -12.32 0.96 -17.15
C ILE A 349 -11.20 0.69 -18.18
N LEU A 350 -11.42 1.10 -19.43
CA LEU A 350 -10.40 1.02 -20.47
C LEU A 350 -9.19 1.90 -20.15
N ASN A 351 -9.41 3.20 -19.87
CA ASN A 351 -8.34 4.20 -19.74
C ASN A 351 -7.58 4.07 -18.40
N GLU A 352 -8.30 4.08 -17.28
CA GLU A 352 -7.73 4.14 -15.92
C GLU A 352 -7.38 2.75 -15.36
N GLY A 353 -8.00 1.69 -15.88
CA GLY A 353 -7.68 0.30 -15.53
C GLY A 353 -6.69 -0.35 -16.50
N LEU A 354 -7.16 -0.68 -17.71
CA LEU A 354 -6.41 -1.53 -18.64
C LEU A 354 -5.22 -0.82 -19.31
N LEU A 355 -5.45 0.37 -19.89
CA LEU A 355 -4.40 1.13 -20.57
C LEU A 355 -3.38 1.71 -19.58
N ALA A 356 -3.80 2.10 -18.38
CA ALA A 356 -2.90 2.48 -17.30
C ALA A 356 -1.93 1.34 -16.93
N GLY A 357 -2.45 0.13 -16.69
CA GLY A 357 -1.62 -1.04 -16.36
C GLY A 357 -0.65 -1.42 -17.48
N MET A 358 -1.09 -1.37 -18.74
CA MET A 358 -0.24 -1.69 -19.88
C MET A 358 0.79 -0.59 -20.19
N SER A 359 0.47 0.69 -19.93
CA SER A 359 1.43 1.79 -20.05
C SER A 359 2.61 1.62 -19.07
N ILE A 360 2.34 1.21 -17.82
CA ILE A 360 3.38 0.91 -16.83
C ILE A 360 4.26 -0.26 -17.28
N ILE A 361 3.71 -1.30 -17.92
CA ILE A 361 4.51 -2.39 -18.50
C ILE A 361 5.38 -1.89 -19.66
N GLY A 362 4.86 -1.00 -20.50
CA GLY A 362 5.62 -0.37 -21.58
C GLY A 362 6.81 0.45 -21.07
N GLU A 363 6.63 1.25 -20.02
CA GLU A 363 7.71 2.01 -19.37
C GLU A 363 8.76 1.08 -18.73
N LYS A 364 8.33 0.07 -17.97
CA LYS A 364 9.23 -0.93 -17.39
C LYS A 364 10.04 -1.67 -18.45
N PHE A 365 9.43 -2.00 -19.59
CA PHE A 365 10.14 -2.64 -20.70
C PHE A 365 11.18 -1.69 -21.32
N LYS A 366 10.83 -0.42 -21.55
CA LYS A 366 11.74 0.62 -22.04
C LYS A 366 12.95 0.85 -21.11
N ASN A 367 12.74 0.72 -19.80
CA ASN A 367 13.77 0.84 -18.78
C ASN A 367 14.61 -0.44 -18.57
N ASN A 368 14.32 -1.54 -19.26
CA ASN A 368 14.89 -2.88 -19.04
C ASN A 368 14.58 -3.49 -17.64
N GLU A 369 13.47 -3.10 -17.02
CA GLU A 369 12.98 -3.64 -15.74
C GLU A 369 12.18 -4.94 -15.90
N VAL A 370 11.61 -5.16 -17.10
CA VAL A 370 10.91 -6.40 -17.49
C VAL A 370 11.32 -6.83 -18.90
N TYR A 371 11.17 -8.11 -19.22
CA TYR A 371 11.54 -8.68 -20.51
C TYR A 371 10.31 -9.04 -21.36
N VAL A 372 10.54 -9.59 -22.55
CA VAL A 372 9.48 -9.98 -23.49
C VAL A 372 8.44 -10.94 -22.89
N PRO A 373 8.80 -11.98 -22.09
CA PRO A 373 7.82 -12.87 -21.48
C PRO A 373 6.79 -12.15 -20.61
N GLU A 374 7.22 -11.19 -19.78
CA GLU A 374 6.34 -10.42 -18.90
C GLU A 374 5.35 -9.57 -19.71
N VAL A 375 5.83 -8.89 -20.76
CA VAL A 375 4.99 -8.12 -21.70
C VAL A 375 3.96 -9.03 -22.39
N LEU A 376 4.35 -10.24 -22.79
CA LEU A 376 3.45 -11.24 -23.42
C LEU A 376 2.31 -11.68 -22.48
N VAL A 377 2.58 -11.84 -21.18
CA VAL A 377 1.54 -12.24 -20.21
C VAL A 377 0.65 -11.04 -19.84
N ALA A 378 1.21 -9.84 -19.70
CA ALA A 378 0.45 -8.61 -19.44
C ALA A 378 -0.52 -8.28 -20.59
N ALA A 379 -0.06 -8.29 -21.84
CA ALA A 379 -0.92 -8.05 -23.01
C ALA A 379 -2.01 -9.13 -23.18
N ARG A 380 -1.75 -10.38 -22.76
CA ARG A 380 -2.78 -11.42 -22.70
C ARG A 380 -3.84 -11.11 -21.65
N ALA A 381 -3.44 -10.59 -20.49
CA ALA A 381 -4.39 -10.16 -19.46
C ALA A 381 -5.23 -8.95 -19.93
N MET A 382 -4.60 -7.96 -20.56
CA MET A 382 -5.28 -6.83 -21.19
C MET A 382 -6.34 -7.29 -22.21
N ASN A 383 -5.96 -8.16 -23.14
CA ASN A 383 -6.87 -8.67 -24.18
C ASN A 383 -8.11 -9.38 -23.59
N MET A 384 -7.96 -10.13 -22.50
CA MET A 384 -9.12 -10.73 -21.80
C MET A 384 -10.06 -9.68 -21.20
N GLY A 385 -9.55 -8.56 -20.70
CA GLY A 385 -10.36 -7.43 -20.21
C GLY A 385 -11.05 -6.66 -21.34
N VAL A 386 -10.31 -6.33 -22.41
CA VAL A 386 -10.86 -5.63 -23.59
C VAL A 386 -11.98 -6.43 -24.26
N GLN A 387 -11.87 -7.76 -24.30
CA GLN A 387 -12.94 -8.63 -24.82
C GLN A 387 -14.27 -8.50 -24.05
N VAL A 388 -14.23 -8.23 -22.74
CA VAL A 388 -15.43 -7.97 -21.93
C VAL A 388 -15.97 -6.57 -22.20
N LEU A 389 -15.10 -5.55 -22.29
CA LEU A 389 -15.51 -4.16 -22.52
C LEU A 389 -16.05 -3.89 -23.92
N LYS A 390 -15.57 -4.59 -24.96
CA LYS A 390 -15.86 -4.31 -26.38
C LYS A 390 -17.35 -4.06 -26.69
N PRO A 391 -18.32 -4.91 -26.28
CA PRO A 391 -19.75 -4.63 -26.51
C PRO A 391 -20.25 -3.36 -25.81
N HIS A 392 -19.73 -3.03 -24.62
CA HIS A 392 -20.14 -1.84 -23.86
C HIS A 392 -19.55 -0.55 -24.43
N LEU A 393 -18.28 -0.57 -24.86
CA LEU A 393 -17.61 0.55 -25.54
C LEU A 393 -18.31 0.90 -26.86
N MET A 394 -18.67 -0.12 -27.66
CA MET A 394 -19.42 0.08 -28.90
C MET A 394 -20.80 0.68 -28.66
N ALA A 395 -21.50 0.27 -27.60
CA ALA A 395 -22.81 0.83 -27.24
C ALA A 395 -22.74 2.32 -26.81
N GLN A 396 -21.59 2.78 -26.33
CA GLN A 396 -21.36 4.17 -25.93
C GLN A 396 -20.67 5.03 -27.02
N GLY A 397 -20.30 4.43 -28.16
CA GLY A 397 -19.67 5.15 -29.27
C GLY A 397 -18.21 5.56 -29.02
N VAL A 398 -17.55 4.97 -28.01
CA VAL A 398 -16.13 5.20 -27.71
C VAL A 398 -15.28 4.70 -28.87
N LYS A 399 -14.41 5.56 -29.42
CA LYS A 399 -13.54 5.25 -30.56
C LYS A 399 -12.09 5.03 -30.10
N ALA A 400 -11.36 4.18 -30.79
CA ALA A 400 -9.92 4.00 -30.58
C ALA A 400 -9.16 5.31 -30.83
N THR A 401 -8.02 5.49 -30.16
CA THR A 401 -7.14 6.67 -30.28
C THR A 401 -6.66 6.89 -31.72
N GLY A 402 -6.58 5.81 -32.49
CA GLY A 402 -6.18 5.78 -33.88
C GLY A 402 -6.23 4.35 -34.40
N LYS A 403 -6.04 4.19 -35.72
CA LYS A 403 -6.00 2.89 -36.38
C LYS A 403 -4.73 2.76 -37.21
N VAL A 404 -4.08 1.61 -37.10
CA VAL A 404 -2.77 1.31 -37.68
C VAL A 404 -2.83 -0.02 -38.41
N CYS A 405 -2.20 -0.17 -39.57
CA CYS A 405 -1.90 -1.50 -40.12
C CYS A 405 -0.39 -1.80 -40.01
N ILE A 406 -0.05 -3.05 -39.67
CA ILE A 406 1.32 -3.49 -39.40
C ILE A 406 1.60 -4.84 -40.07
N GLY A 407 2.81 -5.01 -40.63
CA GLY A 407 3.21 -6.24 -41.33
C GLY A 407 4.73 -6.33 -41.46
N THR A 408 5.27 -7.54 -41.66
CA THR A 408 6.62 -7.66 -42.22
C THR A 408 6.54 -7.52 -43.74
N VAL A 409 7.51 -6.85 -44.35
CA VAL A 409 7.52 -6.63 -45.79
C VAL A 409 7.75 -7.92 -46.56
N GLN A 410 7.38 -7.93 -47.85
CA GLN A 410 7.56 -9.05 -48.75
C GLN A 410 9.00 -9.60 -48.72
N GLY A 411 9.11 -10.93 -48.71
CA GLY A 411 10.34 -11.69 -48.55
C GLY A 411 10.83 -11.84 -47.11
N ASP A 412 10.19 -11.19 -46.13
CA ASP A 412 10.59 -11.26 -44.71
C ASP A 412 9.54 -11.97 -43.86
N LEU A 413 9.95 -13.02 -43.13
CA LEU A 413 9.07 -13.88 -42.32
C LEU A 413 9.22 -13.64 -40.81
N HIS A 414 10.03 -12.68 -40.37
CA HIS A 414 10.42 -12.53 -38.96
C HIS A 414 9.44 -11.64 -38.17
N ASP A 415 8.47 -12.27 -37.52
CA ASP A 415 7.33 -11.60 -36.89
C ASP A 415 7.53 -11.12 -35.43
N ILE A 416 8.57 -11.59 -34.73
CA ILE A 416 8.75 -11.33 -33.29
C ILE A 416 8.77 -9.83 -32.97
N GLY A 417 9.57 -9.04 -33.71
CA GLY A 417 9.63 -7.57 -33.53
C GLY A 417 8.31 -6.89 -33.89
N LYS A 418 7.68 -7.31 -34.98
CA LYS A 418 6.35 -6.84 -35.42
C LYS A 418 5.28 -7.06 -34.34
N ASN A 419 5.24 -8.26 -33.76
CA ASN A 419 4.28 -8.65 -32.72
C ASN A 419 4.49 -7.82 -31.44
N LEU A 420 5.74 -7.56 -31.06
CA LEU A 420 6.05 -6.71 -29.91
C LEU A 420 5.57 -5.26 -30.14
N VAL A 421 5.83 -4.67 -31.32
CA VAL A 421 5.35 -3.33 -31.70
C VAL A 421 3.82 -3.27 -31.67
N LYS A 422 3.14 -4.25 -32.27
CA LYS A 422 1.68 -4.40 -32.24
C LYS A 422 1.14 -4.38 -30.81
N MET A 423 1.70 -5.19 -29.91
CA MET A 423 1.22 -5.27 -28.53
C MET A 423 1.43 -3.96 -27.77
N MET A 424 2.52 -3.24 -28.02
CA MET A 424 2.74 -1.92 -27.42
C MET A 424 1.75 -0.87 -27.95
N MET A 425 1.42 -0.91 -29.25
CA MET A 425 0.41 -0.04 -29.87
C MET A 425 -1.00 -0.34 -29.34
N GLU A 426 -1.40 -1.61 -29.28
CA GLU A 426 -2.65 -2.06 -28.63
C GLU A 426 -2.70 -1.55 -27.17
N GLY A 427 -1.58 -1.67 -26.44
CA GLY A 427 -1.39 -1.18 -25.08
C GLY A 427 -1.49 0.33 -24.88
N LYS A 428 -1.42 1.11 -25.97
CA LYS A 428 -1.60 2.57 -25.99
C LYS A 428 -2.97 2.99 -26.55
N GLY A 429 -3.89 2.02 -26.76
CA GLY A 429 -5.27 2.28 -27.21
C GLY A 429 -5.45 2.44 -28.72
N LEU A 430 -4.48 2.00 -29.52
CA LEU A 430 -4.59 1.97 -30.98
C LEU A 430 -5.29 0.68 -31.44
N GLU A 431 -6.14 0.79 -32.46
CA GLU A 431 -6.68 -0.36 -33.18
C GLU A 431 -5.65 -0.85 -34.20
N VAL A 432 -5.06 -2.02 -33.98
CA VAL A 432 -3.98 -2.55 -34.83
C VAL A 432 -4.47 -3.67 -35.73
N ILE A 433 -4.36 -3.45 -37.04
CA ILE A 433 -4.66 -4.44 -38.08
C ILE A 433 -3.35 -5.12 -38.48
N ASP A 434 -3.21 -6.36 -38.04
CA ASP A 434 -2.05 -7.19 -38.30
C ASP A 434 -2.19 -7.90 -39.65
N LEU A 435 -1.34 -7.52 -40.61
CA LEU A 435 -1.26 -8.10 -41.94
C LEU A 435 -0.46 -9.42 -41.96
N GLY A 436 0.17 -9.79 -40.84
CA GLY A 436 1.02 -10.97 -40.75
C GLY A 436 2.41 -10.74 -41.31
N THR A 437 2.86 -11.66 -42.16
CA THR A 437 4.23 -11.70 -42.70
C THR A 437 4.26 -11.88 -44.22
N ASP A 438 5.39 -11.55 -44.85
CA ASP A 438 5.59 -11.63 -46.30
C ASP A 438 4.55 -10.79 -47.08
N VAL A 439 4.33 -9.55 -46.63
CA VAL A 439 3.22 -8.71 -47.09
C VAL A 439 3.65 -7.84 -48.29
N PRO A 440 2.99 -7.94 -49.46
CA PRO A 440 3.24 -7.06 -50.61
C PRO A 440 2.94 -5.59 -50.32
N ALA A 441 3.61 -4.69 -51.03
CA ALA A 441 3.49 -3.24 -50.83
C ALA A 441 2.05 -2.73 -51.03
N GLU A 442 1.36 -3.29 -52.01
CA GLU A 442 -0.02 -2.96 -52.36
C GLU A 442 -0.99 -3.32 -51.22
N THR A 443 -0.75 -4.43 -50.51
CA THR A 443 -1.61 -4.90 -49.41
C THR A 443 -1.59 -3.95 -48.22
N PHE A 444 -0.45 -3.32 -47.91
CA PHE A 444 -0.37 -2.27 -46.89
C PHE A 444 -1.26 -1.07 -47.25
N VAL A 445 -1.13 -0.58 -48.49
CA VAL A 445 -1.83 0.60 -49.02
C VAL A 445 -3.33 0.34 -49.14
N GLN A 446 -3.72 -0.80 -49.70
CA GLN A 446 -5.11 -1.23 -49.81
C GLN A 446 -5.76 -1.34 -48.43
N THR A 447 -5.12 -2.00 -47.46
CA THR A 447 -5.68 -2.13 -46.10
C THR A 447 -5.80 -0.77 -45.43
N ALA A 448 -4.82 0.12 -45.59
CA ALA A 448 -4.88 1.46 -45.01
C ALA A 448 -6.07 2.27 -45.55
N ILE A 449 -6.40 2.12 -46.84
CA ILE A 449 -7.58 2.74 -47.46
C ILE A 449 -8.87 2.09 -46.94
N GLU A 450 -9.01 0.77 -47.10
CA GLU A 450 -10.24 0.03 -46.79
C GLU A 450 -10.63 0.13 -45.32
N GLN A 451 -9.64 0.09 -44.42
CA GLN A 451 -9.88 0.13 -42.98
C GLN A 451 -9.78 1.53 -42.39
N SER A 452 -9.37 2.53 -43.18
CA SER A 452 -9.08 3.92 -42.75
C SER A 452 -7.99 4.01 -41.67
N CYS A 453 -6.85 3.36 -41.90
CA CYS A 453 -5.67 3.51 -41.04
C CYS A 453 -5.03 4.89 -41.20
N ARG A 454 -4.62 5.51 -40.08
CA ARG A 454 -3.81 6.73 -40.04
C ARG A 454 -2.32 6.44 -40.27
N VAL A 455 -1.88 5.22 -39.92
CA VAL A 455 -0.47 4.81 -39.94
C VAL A 455 -0.31 3.43 -40.59
N ILE A 456 0.73 3.30 -41.42
CA ILE A 456 1.27 2.04 -41.97
C ILE A 456 2.61 1.77 -41.25
N CYS A 457 2.78 0.57 -40.70
CA CYS A 457 4.00 0.15 -40.00
C CYS A 457 4.66 -1.03 -40.72
N CYS A 458 5.85 -0.82 -41.27
CA CYS A 458 6.63 -1.85 -41.97
C CYS A 458 7.77 -2.38 -41.09
N SER A 459 7.92 -3.70 -41.03
CA SER A 459 9.00 -4.39 -40.31
C SER A 459 9.87 -5.20 -41.29
N ALA A 460 11.20 -5.17 -41.11
CA ALA A 460 12.15 -6.07 -41.78
C ALA A 460 13.27 -6.47 -40.83
N LEU A 461 13.70 -7.73 -40.86
CA LEU A 461 14.90 -8.21 -40.16
C LEU A 461 16.09 -8.36 -41.13
N LEU A 462 15.84 -8.60 -42.42
CA LEU A 462 16.88 -8.83 -43.40
C LEU A 462 17.25 -7.55 -44.17
N THR A 463 18.56 -7.35 -44.41
CA THR A 463 19.04 -6.25 -45.28
C THR A 463 18.60 -6.42 -46.74
N THR A 464 18.26 -7.64 -47.16
CA THR A 464 17.77 -7.95 -48.52
C THR A 464 16.31 -7.57 -48.73
N THR A 465 15.51 -7.47 -47.66
CA THR A 465 14.06 -7.19 -47.73
C THR A 465 13.73 -5.73 -47.43
N MET A 466 14.62 -5.00 -46.74
CA MET A 466 14.38 -3.60 -46.36
C MET A 466 14.01 -2.67 -47.53
N GLY A 467 14.47 -2.98 -48.76
CA GLY A 467 14.13 -2.23 -49.98
C GLY A 467 12.63 -2.10 -50.23
N VAL A 468 11.86 -3.14 -49.89
CA VAL A 468 10.40 -3.20 -50.07
C VAL A 468 9.67 -2.13 -49.25
N MET A 469 10.26 -1.64 -48.16
CA MET A 469 9.71 -0.48 -47.41
C MET A 469 9.61 0.78 -48.29
N GLY A 470 10.58 0.99 -49.19
CA GLY A 470 10.53 2.08 -50.15
C GLY A 470 9.48 1.87 -51.24
N ASP A 471 9.13 0.61 -51.55
CA ASP A 471 8.06 0.30 -52.49
C ASP A 471 6.68 0.52 -51.87
N VAL A 472 6.51 0.31 -50.55
CA VAL A 472 5.31 0.75 -49.80
C VAL A 472 5.12 2.27 -49.88
N VAL A 473 6.20 3.06 -49.75
CA VAL A 473 6.13 4.53 -49.89
C VAL A 473 5.68 4.92 -51.30
N LYS A 474 6.29 4.36 -52.35
CA LYS A 474 5.90 4.61 -53.75
C LYS A 474 4.47 4.17 -54.04
N ALA A 475 4.02 3.05 -53.49
CA ALA A 475 2.65 2.58 -53.66
C ALA A 475 1.63 3.54 -53.00
N ALA A 476 1.96 4.09 -51.83
CA ALA A 476 1.15 5.10 -51.16
C ALA A 476 1.15 6.47 -51.90
N GLU A 477 2.24 6.82 -52.57
CA GLU A 477 2.31 7.97 -53.50
C GLU A 477 1.42 7.75 -54.72
N ALA A 478 1.56 6.61 -55.39
CA ALA A 478 0.77 6.24 -56.57
C ALA A 478 -0.75 6.15 -56.28
N ALA A 479 -1.11 5.72 -55.07
CA ALA A 479 -2.50 5.70 -54.60
C ALA A 479 -3.01 7.07 -54.10
N GLY A 480 -2.16 8.10 -54.02
CA GLY A 480 -2.54 9.45 -53.60
C GLY A 480 -2.94 9.56 -52.11
N ILE A 481 -2.35 8.74 -51.24
CA ILE A 481 -2.69 8.69 -49.81
C ILE A 481 -1.61 9.24 -48.86
N ARG A 482 -0.43 9.65 -49.34
CA ARG A 482 0.68 10.13 -48.48
C ARG A 482 0.31 11.29 -47.56
N ASP A 483 -0.58 12.19 -47.99
CA ASP A 483 -1.04 13.32 -47.17
C ASP A 483 -2.00 12.89 -46.04
N LYS A 484 -2.54 11.67 -46.11
CA LYS A 484 -3.55 11.13 -45.18
C LYS A 484 -3.00 10.03 -44.26
N VAL A 485 -1.91 9.37 -44.67
CA VAL A 485 -1.36 8.18 -44.00
C VAL A 485 0.15 8.33 -43.80
N LYS A 486 0.58 8.11 -42.57
CA LYS A 486 1.98 8.16 -42.15
C LYS A 486 2.64 6.79 -42.22
N ILE A 487 3.86 6.71 -42.72
CA ILE A 487 4.58 5.45 -42.91
C ILE A 487 5.72 5.36 -41.90
N MET A 488 5.62 4.41 -40.99
CA MET A 488 6.65 4.07 -40.01
C MET A 488 7.45 2.86 -40.47
N VAL A 489 8.77 2.87 -40.24
CA VAL A 489 9.66 1.76 -40.58
C VAL A 489 10.54 1.35 -39.41
N GLY A 490 10.82 0.06 -39.29
CA GLY A 490 11.67 -0.46 -38.21
C GLY A 490 12.13 -1.91 -38.41
N GLY A 491 12.89 -2.39 -37.44
CA GLY A 491 13.55 -3.69 -37.44
C GLY A 491 15.09 -3.56 -37.55
N ALA A 492 15.80 -4.66 -37.29
CA ALA A 492 17.23 -4.64 -36.97
C ALA A 492 18.17 -3.95 -38.00
N PRO A 493 17.98 -4.04 -39.34
CA PRO A 493 18.85 -3.37 -40.30
C PRO A 493 18.43 -1.92 -40.61
N VAL A 494 17.31 -1.44 -40.05
CA VAL A 494 16.72 -0.14 -40.38
C VAL A 494 17.31 0.96 -39.50
N THR A 495 17.54 2.13 -40.11
CA THR A 495 18.02 3.35 -39.43
C THR A 495 17.18 4.56 -39.80
N ASP A 496 17.29 5.63 -39.01
CA ASP A 496 16.69 6.95 -39.30
C ASP A 496 17.16 7.52 -40.65
N GLU A 497 18.45 7.36 -40.98
CA GLU A 497 19.00 7.76 -42.29
C GLU A 497 18.33 6.98 -43.43
N TYR A 498 18.12 5.67 -43.26
CA TYR A 498 17.41 4.86 -44.25
C TYR A 498 15.95 5.29 -44.40
N CYS A 499 15.24 5.52 -43.29
CA CYS A 499 13.87 6.03 -43.27
C CYS A 499 13.72 7.31 -44.10
N LYS A 500 14.59 8.30 -43.85
CA LYS A 500 14.65 9.56 -44.60
C LYS A 500 14.94 9.34 -46.09
N LYS A 501 15.90 8.45 -46.40
CA LYS A 501 16.30 8.12 -47.78
C LYS A 501 15.16 7.52 -48.61
N ILE A 502 14.27 6.72 -48.01
CA ILE A 502 13.12 6.12 -48.71
C ILE A 502 11.85 6.97 -48.67
N GLY A 503 11.87 8.14 -48.02
CA GLY A 503 10.69 9.01 -47.90
C GLY A 503 9.63 8.52 -46.91
N ALA A 504 10.00 7.67 -45.95
CA ALA A 504 9.12 7.29 -44.84
C ALA A 504 9.07 8.40 -43.76
N ASP A 505 7.98 8.45 -42.99
CA ASP A 505 7.70 9.55 -42.06
C ASP A 505 8.39 9.40 -40.70
N CYS A 506 8.62 8.17 -40.22
CA CYS A 506 9.17 7.93 -38.89
C CYS A 506 9.94 6.61 -38.78
N TYR A 507 11.05 6.64 -38.06
CA TYR A 507 11.79 5.48 -37.58
C TYR A 507 11.89 5.52 -36.05
N THR A 508 11.87 4.34 -35.43
CA THR A 508 12.03 4.18 -33.98
C THR A 508 12.94 3.00 -33.67
N VAL A 509 13.80 3.17 -32.67
CA VAL A 509 14.83 2.17 -32.28
C VAL A 509 14.26 0.98 -31.51
N ASP A 510 13.09 1.12 -30.89
CA ASP A 510 12.46 0.12 -30.03
C ASP A 510 10.93 0.14 -30.13
N ALA A 511 10.29 -0.92 -29.63
CA ALA A 511 8.84 -1.12 -29.73
C ALA A 511 7.98 -0.21 -28.85
N ALA A 512 8.50 0.30 -27.73
CA ALA A 512 7.78 1.24 -26.89
C ALA A 512 7.76 2.63 -27.54
N SER A 513 8.93 3.08 -28.04
CA SER A 513 9.04 4.31 -28.83
C SER A 513 8.21 4.25 -30.12
N ALA A 514 8.11 3.09 -30.77
CA ALA A 514 7.22 2.86 -31.91
C ALA A 514 5.74 3.12 -31.56
N ALA A 515 5.28 2.66 -30.39
CA ALA A 515 3.90 2.87 -29.96
C ALA A 515 3.62 4.32 -29.55
N ASP A 516 4.56 4.98 -28.87
CA ASP A 516 4.46 6.41 -28.53
C ASP A 516 4.33 7.27 -29.80
N ALA A 517 5.20 7.06 -30.79
CA ALA A 517 5.18 7.79 -32.06
C ALA A 517 3.91 7.48 -32.88
N ALA A 518 3.42 6.24 -32.89
CA ALA A 518 2.19 5.88 -33.59
C ALA A 518 0.95 6.58 -33.01
N VAL A 519 0.88 6.78 -31.69
CA VAL A 519 -0.18 7.58 -31.04
C VAL A 519 -0.11 9.04 -31.47
N GLU A 520 1.09 9.62 -31.51
CA GLU A 520 1.28 11.01 -31.94
C GLU A 520 0.87 11.22 -33.40
N LEU A 521 1.26 10.30 -34.30
CA LEU A 521 0.91 10.33 -35.73
C LEU A 521 -0.58 10.04 -36.01
N CYS A 522 -1.32 9.49 -35.03
CA CYS A 522 -2.75 9.23 -35.17
C CYS A 522 -3.65 10.43 -34.82
N ARG A 523 -3.14 11.41 -34.07
CA ARG A 523 -3.88 12.62 -33.66
C ARG A 523 -4.08 13.55 -34.86
#